data_AF-W9RQX7-F1
#
_entry.id   AF-W9RQX7-F1
#
_cell.length_a   1.000
_cell.length_b   1.000
_cell.length_c   1.000
_cell.angle_alpha   90.00
_cell.angle_beta   90.00
_cell.angle_gamma   90.00
#
_symmetry.space_group_name_H-M   'P 1'
#
loop_
_entity.id
_entity.type
_entity.pdbx_description
1 polymer ?
#
loop_
_entity_poly.entity_id
_entity_poly.type
_entity_poly.pdbx_seq_one_letter_code
_entity_poly.pdbx_strand_id
1 'polypeptide(L)'
;MAAIKLSLFILCLPQLLVLFCSFQLCFSFRAKHLNLSAIGTHWAPAGATWYGSPDGAGSDGGSCGYGKLVSQTPFSSLVTGISPSLYNSGKECGACYQVKCTKHPSCSGKAVRVVITDLCPGCVSESAHFDLSGTSFGAMALPGQEEKLRDAGVLEIRYARVACDYSGKTIAFHVDQGSNSNYFATVVEFEEGDGDLGAVELKEGSSEEWRKMQQSWGAVWKLDAGAELHPPLSIKLTSQYSGQTLIAKNVIPQGWKPGATYRSVVLKWEDVEIGEPKEGEIRVRNKAIGLNFIDVYFRTGVYKPPTLPFIPGREACGLVTAVGPGVTDRQVGDVVAYAGNPMGSYTEEQILPADKVVPVPESITPVIAASVILKGMTTQFLVRCCFKVERGHTILVHAAAGGVGSLLCQWANALGATVIGTVSTKEKATQAKDDGAHHVIIYGEEDFVARVNEITSGNGVDVVYDSVGKDTFEGSLACLKLRGYMVSFGQSSGTPDPVPLSALAAKSLFLTRPTLGHYNVTHDEILAAAKDVFANVASGVLRVRVNHTYPLSQAAQAHADLEGRKTTGSVVLIP
;
A
#
# COMPACT_ATOMS: atom_id res chain seq x y z
N MET A 1 8.89 49.50 -50.42
CA MET A 1 8.79 49.54 -51.89
C MET A 1 9.11 48.16 -52.43
N ALA A 2 8.14 47.58 -53.15
CA ALA A 2 8.22 46.60 -54.25
C ALA A 2 9.33 45.53 -54.27
N ALA A 3 9.15 44.30 -54.73
CA ALA A 3 8.01 43.50 -55.14
C ALA A 3 8.58 42.11 -55.49
N ILE A 4 7.74 41.10 -55.33
CA ILE A 4 7.93 39.69 -55.69
C ILE A 4 8.04 39.52 -57.22
N LYS A 5 8.87 38.57 -57.70
CA LYS A 5 8.71 37.79 -58.96
C LYS A 5 9.40 36.42 -58.79
N LEU A 6 8.65 35.31 -58.65
CA LEU A 6 8.20 34.35 -59.69
C LEU A 6 9.36 33.50 -60.28
N SER A 7 9.48 32.21 -59.93
CA SER A 7 8.93 31.01 -60.65
C SER A 7 9.83 30.59 -61.84
N LEU A 8 10.08 29.33 -62.24
CA LEU A 8 9.52 27.99 -62.03
C LEU A 8 10.45 26.99 -62.80
N PHE A 9 10.37 25.68 -62.50
CA PHE A 9 10.61 24.52 -63.44
C PHE A 9 12.07 24.13 -63.84
N ILE A 10 12.51 22.88 -64.08
CA ILE A 10 11.97 21.49 -64.01
C ILE A 10 13.14 20.48 -64.29
N LEU A 11 13.02 19.23 -63.79
CA LEU A 11 13.62 17.93 -64.21
C LEU A 11 15.15 17.75 -64.42
N CYS A 12 15.78 16.81 -63.68
CA CYS A 12 16.20 15.47 -64.17
C CYS A 12 16.91 14.62 -63.08
N LEU A 13 16.38 13.41 -62.80
CA LEU A 13 17.05 12.27 -62.12
C LEU A 13 18.11 11.62 -63.04
N PRO A 14 18.86 10.55 -62.65
CA PRO A 14 19.21 9.97 -61.34
C PRO A 14 20.73 9.69 -61.17
N GLN A 15 21.23 9.41 -59.95
CA GLN A 15 22.25 8.35 -59.78
C GLN A 15 22.40 7.92 -58.31
N LEU A 16 22.28 6.61 -58.17
CA LEU A 16 22.37 5.79 -56.98
C LEU A 16 23.87 5.62 -56.62
N LEU A 17 24.32 6.05 -55.44
CA LEU A 17 25.47 5.40 -54.81
C LEU A 17 25.42 5.52 -53.28
N VAL A 18 25.44 4.34 -52.70
CA VAL A 18 25.44 3.96 -51.29
C VAL A 18 26.38 4.82 -50.44
N LEU A 19 25.83 5.54 -49.46
CA LEU A 19 26.57 5.94 -48.26
C LEU A 19 25.90 5.32 -47.03
N PHE A 20 26.55 4.28 -46.52
CA PHE A 20 26.38 3.78 -45.16
C PHE A 20 26.76 4.91 -44.19
N CYS A 21 25.78 5.67 -43.72
CA CYS A 21 25.95 6.53 -42.55
C CYS A 21 25.11 5.94 -41.41
N SER A 22 25.84 5.38 -40.46
CA SER A 22 25.45 4.95 -39.13
C SER A 22 24.70 6.04 -38.38
N PHE A 23 23.37 6.09 -38.58
CA PHE A 23 22.47 6.69 -37.61
C PHE A 23 22.26 5.67 -36.48
N GLN A 24 23.02 5.85 -35.39
CA GLN A 24 22.61 5.37 -34.08
C GLN A 24 21.26 6.01 -33.75
N LEU A 25 20.18 5.31 -34.09
CA LEU A 25 18.94 5.40 -33.34
C LEU A 25 19.28 4.92 -31.93
N CYS A 26 19.58 5.85 -31.04
CA CYS A 26 19.46 5.64 -29.60
C CYS A 26 17.99 5.38 -29.28
N PHE A 27 17.51 4.17 -29.60
CA PHE A 27 16.48 3.53 -28.82
C PHE A 27 17.09 3.30 -27.45
N SER A 28 16.98 4.28 -26.56
CA SER A 28 17.05 4.01 -25.13
C SER A 28 15.84 3.15 -24.80
N PHE A 29 15.96 1.84 -25.03
CA PHE A 29 15.11 0.85 -24.40
C PHE A 29 15.19 1.10 -22.90
N ARG A 30 14.11 1.64 -22.35
CA ARG A 30 13.90 1.72 -20.91
C ARG A 30 13.79 0.29 -20.40
N ALA A 31 14.90 -0.28 -19.94
CA ALA A 31 14.96 -1.57 -19.26
C ALA A 31 14.46 -1.46 -17.81
N LYS A 32 13.26 -0.90 -17.61
CA LYS A 32 12.58 -0.92 -16.32
C LYS A 32 11.12 -1.28 -16.51
N HIS A 33 10.80 -2.49 -16.03
CA HIS A 33 9.47 -3.09 -15.89
C HIS A 33 8.87 -3.77 -17.12
N LEU A 34 9.44 -4.92 -17.48
CA LEU A 34 8.58 -6.08 -17.72
C LEU A 34 8.14 -6.61 -16.36
N ASN A 35 7.09 -6.03 -15.79
CA ASN A 35 6.40 -6.56 -14.62
C ASN A 35 5.51 -7.72 -15.10
N LEU A 36 6.14 -8.83 -15.53
CA LEU A 36 5.48 -10.02 -16.06
C LEU A 36 4.79 -10.87 -14.97
N SER A 37 4.95 -10.51 -13.69
CA SER A 37 4.56 -11.35 -12.55
C SER A 37 3.20 -11.02 -11.92
N ALA A 38 2.57 -9.87 -12.18
CA ALA A 38 1.28 -9.53 -11.54
C ALA A 38 0.06 -10.26 -12.17
N ILE A 39 0.18 -10.71 -13.41
CA ILE A 39 -0.87 -11.42 -14.15
C ILE A 39 -0.31 -12.80 -14.49
N GLY A 40 -1.06 -13.87 -14.22
CA GLY A 40 -0.69 -15.21 -14.70
C GLY A 40 -0.65 -15.23 -16.23
N THR A 41 0.52 -14.99 -16.81
CA THR A 41 0.70 -14.86 -18.26
C THR A 41 0.84 -16.22 -18.96
N HIS A 42 1.27 -17.24 -18.21
CA HIS A 42 1.46 -18.60 -18.70
C HIS A 42 0.66 -19.61 -17.86
N TRP A 43 -0.54 -19.96 -18.35
CA TRP A 43 -1.40 -20.96 -17.72
C TRP A 43 -1.04 -22.37 -18.19
N ALA A 44 -0.69 -23.24 -17.25
CA ALA A 44 -0.39 -24.66 -17.47
C ALA A 44 -1.51 -25.55 -16.88
N PRO A 45 -1.76 -26.74 -17.45
CA PRO A 45 -2.70 -27.71 -16.88
C PRO A 45 -2.09 -28.41 -15.64
N ALA A 46 -2.92 -28.72 -14.65
CA ALA A 46 -2.53 -29.54 -13.49
C ALA A 46 -3.73 -30.34 -12.95
N GLY A 47 -3.45 -31.40 -12.19
CA GLY A 47 -4.42 -32.02 -11.31
C GLY A 47 -4.54 -31.23 -10.00
N ALA A 48 -5.70 -31.30 -9.35
CA ALA A 48 -5.86 -30.79 -8.00
C ALA A 48 -6.76 -31.68 -7.15
N THR A 49 -6.31 -31.91 -5.92
CA THR A 49 -7.10 -32.48 -4.82
C THR A 49 -7.23 -31.44 -3.71
N TRP A 50 -7.90 -31.83 -2.63
CA TRP A 50 -7.86 -31.06 -1.40
C TRP A 50 -7.73 -31.95 -0.17
N TYR A 51 -7.30 -31.34 0.93
CA TYR A 51 -7.06 -32.03 2.20
C TYR A 51 -7.43 -31.16 3.41
N GLY A 52 -7.53 -31.81 4.57
CA GLY A 52 -7.92 -31.19 5.84
C GLY A 52 -9.42 -30.93 5.96
N SER A 53 -9.81 -29.92 6.75
CA SER A 53 -11.21 -29.53 6.90
C SER A 53 -11.70 -28.64 5.75
N PRO A 54 -13.01 -28.66 5.42
CA PRO A 54 -13.55 -27.87 4.31
C PRO A 54 -13.22 -26.38 4.36
N ASP A 55 -13.19 -25.78 5.55
CA ASP A 55 -12.88 -24.35 5.73
C ASP A 55 -11.54 -24.14 6.48
N GLY A 56 -10.66 -25.14 6.41
CA GLY A 56 -9.34 -25.12 7.04
C GLY A 56 -8.20 -24.82 6.07
N ALA A 57 -7.00 -24.72 6.62
CA ALA A 57 -5.75 -24.52 5.90
C ALA A 57 -5.11 -25.83 5.41
N GLY A 58 -5.79 -26.97 5.55
CA GLY A 58 -5.19 -28.29 5.31
C GLY A 58 -4.42 -28.77 6.54
N SER A 59 -3.09 -28.81 6.43
CA SER A 59 -2.11 -29.14 7.48
C SER A 59 -1.60 -27.85 8.14
N ASP A 60 -0.63 -27.98 9.04
CA ASP A 60 0.20 -26.89 9.55
C ASP A 60 1.36 -26.52 8.60
N GLY A 61 1.32 -26.91 7.31
CA GLY A 61 2.36 -26.54 6.34
C GLY A 61 3.75 -27.07 6.68
N GLY A 62 3.79 -28.30 7.22
CA GLY A 62 4.98 -28.89 7.83
C GLY A 62 6.22 -28.94 6.93
N SER A 63 6.05 -29.13 5.61
CA SER A 63 7.22 -29.25 4.72
C SER A 63 7.91 -27.91 4.45
N CYS A 64 7.16 -26.79 4.44
CA CYS A 64 7.75 -25.47 4.26
C CYS A 64 8.16 -24.78 5.56
N GLY A 65 7.69 -25.27 6.72
CA GLY A 65 8.08 -24.76 8.04
C GLY A 65 7.27 -23.57 8.55
N TYR A 66 6.17 -23.20 7.89
CA TYR A 66 5.33 -22.07 8.30
C TYR A 66 4.44 -22.36 9.53
N GLY A 67 4.22 -23.64 9.87
CA GLY A 67 3.45 -24.02 11.05
C GLY A 67 2.04 -23.44 11.04
N LYS A 68 1.58 -22.94 12.20
CA LYS A 68 0.22 -22.38 12.36
C LYS A 68 -0.06 -21.16 11.48
N LEU A 69 0.96 -20.52 10.90
CA LEU A 69 0.82 -19.33 10.08
C LEU A 69 -0.05 -19.55 8.84
N VAL A 70 -0.11 -20.79 8.32
CA VAL A 70 -0.95 -21.17 7.16
C VAL A 70 -2.42 -20.81 7.31
N SER A 71 -2.92 -20.80 8.55
CA SER A 71 -4.31 -20.44 8.89
C SER A 71 -4.53 -18.95 9.20
N GLN A 72 -3.44 -18.19 9.38
CA GLN A 72 -3.47 -16.80 9.84
C GLN A 72 -3.26 -15.83 8.67
N THR A 73 -3.69 -14.58 8.84
CA THR A 73 -3.41 -13.51 7.87
C THR A 73 -1.90 -13.31 7.72
N PRO A 74 -1.35 -13.21 6.48
CA PRO A 74 -2.04 -13.01 5.20
C PRO A 74 -2.40 -14.28 4.41
N PHE A 75 -1.97 -15.46 4.85
CA PHE A 75 -2.29 -16.71 4.14
C PHE A 75 -3.77 -17.04 4.24
N SER A 76 -4.37 -16.88 5.42
CA SER A 76 -5.82 -17.01 5.64
C SER A 76 -6.39 -18.30 5.03
N SER A 77 -5.67 -19.40 5.21
CA SER A 77 -5.98 -20.72 4.65
C SER A 77 -5.94 -20.83 3.12
N LEU A 78 -5.59 -19.77 2.37
CA LEU A 78 -5.39 -19.80 0.92
C LEU A 78 -4.01 -20.37 0.56
N VAL A 79 -3.80 -21.63 0.91
CA VAL A 79 -2.53 -22.36 0.79
C VAL A 79 -2.70 -23.68 0.04
N THR A 80 -1.58 -24.29 -0.33
CA THR A 80 -1.54 -25.57 -1.06
C THR A 80 -0.25 -26.33 -0.78
N GLY A 81 -0.37 -27.66 -0.74
CA GLY A 81 0.73 -28.56 -1.02
C GLY A 81 0.90 -28.74 -2.53
N ILE A 82 2.10 -29.11 -2.97
CA ILE A 82 2.37 -29.39 -4.40
C ILE A 82 3.09 -30.72 -4.59
N SER A 83 2.98 -31.28 -5.79
CA SER A 83 3.69 -32.50 -6.18
C SER A 83 5.21 -32.35 -6.05
N PRO A 84 5.96 -33.47 -5.89
CA PRO A 84 7.42 -33.44 -5.84
C PRO A 84 8.07 -32.78 -7.08
N SER A 85 7.42 -32.89 -8.24
CA SER A 85 7.88 -32.27 -9.50
C SER A 85 7.92 -30.75 -9.44
N LEU A 86 7.01 -30.12 -8.69
CA LEU A 86 6.98 -28.69 -8.50
C LEU A 86 7.75 -28.28 -7.24
N TYR A 87 7.68 -29.05 -6.15
CA TYR A 87 8.25 -28.69 -4.85
C TYR A 87 9.74 -28.33 -4.88
N ASN A 88 10.51 -28.93 -5.80
CA ASN A 88 11.91 -28.57 -6.08
C ASN A 88 12.77 -28.48 -4.80
N SER A 89 12.65 -29.50 -3.94
CA SER A 89 13.34 -29.58 -2.65
C SER A 89 13.07 -28.39 -1.71
N GLY A 90 11.87 -27.81 -1.75
CA GLY A 90 11.45 -26.70 -0.89
C GLY A 90 11.77 -25.32 -1.46
N LYS A 91 12.40 -25.22 -2.64
CA LYS A 91 12.68 -23.94 -3.30
C LYS A 91 11.44 -23.17 -3.71
N GLU A 92 10.32 -23.86 -3.88
CA GLU A 92 9.03 -23.23 -4.18
C GLU A 92 8.24 -22.81 -2.93
N CYS A 93 8.74 -23.09 -1.72
CA CYS A 93 8.06 -22.66 -0.49
C CYS A 93 7.95 -21.14 -0.42
N GLY A 94 6.74 -20.64 -0.16
CA GLY A 94 6.43 -19.20 -0.15
C GLY A 94 6.00 -18.63 -1.50
N ALA A 95 6.22 -19.34 -2.60
CA ALA A 95 5.81 -18.90 -3.93
C ALA A 95 4.28 -18.80 -4.07
N CYS A 96 3.82 -17.84 -4.87
CA CYS A 96 2.39 -17.62 -5.11
C CYS A 96 1.97 -18.07 -6.51
N TYR A 97 0.81 -18.71 -6.57
CA TYR A 97 0.19 -19.20 -7.80
C TYR A 97 -1.25 -18.76 -7.86
N GLN A 98 -1.76 -18.53 -9.07
CA GLN A 98 -3.19 -18.52 -9.33
C GLN A 98 -3.61 -19.89 -9.85
N VAL A 99 -4.68 -20.44 -9.29
CA VAL A 99 -5.31 -21.70 -9.71
C VAL A 99 -6.77 -21.45 -10.08
N LYS A 100 -7.26 -22.11 -11.13
CA LYS A 100 -8.69 -22.05 -11.50
C LYS A 100 -9.16 -23.38 -12.09
N CYS A 101 -10.39 -23.76 -11.77
CA CYS A 101 -11.08 -24.85 -12.43
C CYS A 101 -12.06 -24.29 -13.47
N THR A 102 -12.29 -25.04 -14.55
CA THR A 102 -13.15 -24.60 -15.67
C THR A 102 -14.08 -25.68 -16.22
N LYS A 103 -13.78 -26.96 -15.97
CA LYS A 103 -14.51 -28.09 -16.58
C LYS A 103 -15.66 -28.62 -15.72
N HIS A 104 -15.56 -28.54 -14.39
CA HIS A 104 -16.60 -29.05 -13.50
C HIS A 104 -17.80 -28.07 -13.43
N PRO A 105 -19.06 -28.53 -13.38
CA PRO A 105 -20.24 -27.66 -13.34
C PRO A 105 -20.25 -26.66 -12.17
N SER A 106 -19.63 -27.03 -11.05
CA SER A 106 -19.51 -26.15 -9.88
C SER A 106 -18.37 -25.12 -9.98
N CYS A 107 -17.60 -25.07 -11.07
CA CYS A 107 -16.48 -24.14 -11.22
C CYS A 107 -16.97 -22.71 -11.48
N SER A 108 -16.44 -21.74 -10.73
CA SER A 108 -16.71 -20.32 -10.98
C SER A 108 -15.98 -19.75 -12.20
N GLY A 109 -14.91 -20.42 -12.65
CA GLY A 109 -13.98 -19.92 -13.66
C GLY A 109 -13.07 -18.78 -13.17
N LYS A 110 -13.27 -18.29 -11.94
CA LYS A 110 -12.42 -17.27 -11.30
C LYS A 110 -11.15 -17.92 -10.75
N ALA A 111 -10.05 -17.20 -10.83
CA ALA A 111 -8.78 -17.65 -10.29
C ALA A 111 -8.66 -17.33 -8.80
N VAL A 112 -8.14 -18.29 -8.04
CA VAL A 112 -7.83 -18.16 -6.62
C VAL A 112 -6.31 -18.08 -6.49
N ARG A 113 -5.80 -17.11 -5.73
CA ARG A 113 -4.38 -17.04 -5.39
C ARG A 113 -4.12 -17.96 -4.20
N VAL A 114 -3.11 -18.82 -4.31
CA VAL A 114 -2.66 -19.75 -3.29
C VAL A 114 -1.16 -19.64 -3.06
N VAL A 115 -0.72 -19.92 -1.84
CA VAL A 115 0.70 -19.93 -1.44
C VAL A 115 1.17 -21.37 -1.24
N ILE A 116 2.36 -21.70 -1.75
CA ILE A 116 2.98 -23.01 -1.52
C ILE A 116 3.47 -23.09 -0.08
N THR A 117 2.87 -23.99 0.71
CA THR A 117 3.23 -24.17 2.12
C THR A 117 3.49 -25.63 2.49
N ASP A 118 3.31 -26.58 1.58
CA ASP A 118 3.55 -27.99 1.87
C ASP A 118 4.01 -28.78 0.65
N LEU A 119 4.46 -30.02 0.89
CA LEU A 119 4.71 -31.04 -0.12
C LEU A 119 3.58 -32.05 -0.05
N CYS A 120 3.06 -32.46 -1.21
CA CYS A 120 2.20 -33.64 -1.33
C CYS A 120 3.00 -34.82 -1.89
N PRO A 121 3.52 -35.75 -1.07
CA PRO A 121 4.34 -36.85 -1.56
C PRO A 121 3.55 -37.84 -2.44
N GLY A 122 2.24 -37.97 -2.22
CA GLY A 122 1.34 -38.87 -2.95
C GLY A 122 0.83 -38.33 -4.29
N CYS A 123 1.07 -37.05 -4.58
CA CYS A 123 0.56 -36.39 -5.78
C CYS A 123 1.50 -36.62 -6.98
N VAL A 124 1.58 -37.86 -7.46
CA VAL A 124 2.55 -38.32 -8.48
C VAL A 124 1.94 -38.71 -9.83
N SER A 125 0.61 -38.65 -9.96
CA SER A 125 -0.12 -39.09 -11.17
C SER A 125 0.01 -38.13 -12.36
N GLU A 126 0.30 -36.86 -12.12
CA GLU A 126 0.36 -35.80 -13.14
C GLU A 126 1.74 -35.13 -13.19
N SER A 127 2.04 -34.43 -14.29
CA SER A 127 3.25 -33.62 -14.41
C SER A 127 3.30 -32.48 -13.37
N ALA A 128 2.14 -31.98 -12.96
CA ALA A 128 1.94 -30.95 -11.96
C ALA A 128 0.65 -31.25 -11.19
N HIS A 129 0.70 -31.19 -9.87
CA HIS A 129 -0.47 -31.41 -9.01
C HIS A 129 -0.47 -30.44 -7.82
N PHE A 130 -1.65 -29.91 -7.49
CA PHE A 130 -1.89 -29.01 -6.36
C PHE A 130 -2.84 -29.67 -5.35
N ASP A 131 -2.34 -30.00 -4.17
CA ASP A 131 -3.16 -30.48 -3.06
C ASP A 131 -3.60 -29.28 -2.22
N LEU A 132 -4.74 -28.71 -2.57
CA LEU A 132 -5.21 -27.43 -2.05
C LEU A 132 -5.78 -27.60 -0.63
N SER A 133 -5.68 -26.57 0.20
CA SER A 133 -6.49 -26.55 1.42
C SER A 133 -7.99 -26.60 1.07
N GLY A 134 -8.83 -27.08 2.00
CA GLY A 134 -10.28 -27.04 1.81
C GLY A 134 -10.81 -25.63 1.48
N THR A 135 -10.21 -24.60 2.09
CA THR A 135 -10.54 -23.19 1.82
C THR A 135 -10.16 -22.79 0.39
N SER A 136 -8.92 -23.06 -0.04
CA SER A 136 -8.43 -22.77 -1.39
C SER A 136 -9.24 -23.47 -2.47
N PHE A 137 -9.59 -24.74 -2.23
CA PHE A 137 -10.33 -25.55 -3.18
C PHE A 137 -11.78 -25.06 -3.31
N GLY A 138 -12.44 -24.79 -2.18
CA GLY A 138 -13.79 -24.23 -2.14
C GLY A 138 -13.89 -22.86 -2.80
N ALA A 139 -12.86 -22.02 -2.68
CA ALA A 139 -12.81 -20.70 -3.30
C ALA A 139 -12.86 -20.71 -4.85
N MET A 140 -12.59 -21.86 -5.49
CA MET A 140 -12.74 -22.01 -6.95
C MET A 140 -14.20 -22.25 -7.36
N ALA A 141 -15.10 -22.57 -6.43
CA ALA A 141 -16.48 -22.92 -6.72
C ALA A 141 -17.39 -21.72 -6.97
N LEU A 142 -18.52 -21.97 -7.64
CA LEU A 142 -19.66 -21.07 -7.64
C LEU A 142 -20.20 -20.92 -6.21
N PRO A 143 -20.69 -19.74 -5.81
CA PRO A 143 -21.27 -19.54 -4.48
C PRO A 143 -22.36 -20.58 -4.16
N GLY A 144 -22.22 -21.25 -3.01
CA GLY A 144 -23.14 -22.30 -2.55
C GLY A 144 -22.92 -23.67 -3.21
N GLN A 145 -21.87 -23.86 -4.00
CA GLN A 145 -21.50 -25.13 -4.63
C GLN A 145 -20.13 -25.66 -4.17
N GLU A 146 -19.59 -25.12 -3.09
CA GLU A 146 -18.26 -25.42 -2.57
C GLU A 146 -18.13 -26.91 -2.18
N GLU A 147 -19.12 -27.46 -1.48
CA GLU A 147 -19.17 -28.89 -1.12
C GLU A 147 -19.24 -29.78 -2.35
N LYS A 148 -20.12 -29.46 -3.31
CA LYS A 148 -20.22 -30.20 -4.58
C LYS A 148 -18.93 -30.20 -5.38
N LEU A 149 -18.15 -29.11 -5.33
CA LEU A 149 -16.85 -29.07 -5.97
C LEU A 149 -15.87 -29.98 -5.24
N ARG A 150 -15.83 -29.93 -3.89
CA ARG A 150 -14.97 -30.78 -3.04
C ARG A 150 -15.27 -32.27 -3.20
N ASP A 151 -16.50 -32.65 -3.49
CA ASP A 151 -16.92 -34.05 -3.75
C ASP A 151 -16.47 -34.59 -5.11
N ALA A 152 -15.93 -33.75 -6.00
CA ALA A 152 -15.47 -34.17 -7.33
C ALA A 152 -14.22 -35.07 -7.28
N GLY A 153 -13.53 -35.14 -6.14
CA GLY A 153 -12.28 -35.87 -5.99
C GLY A 153 -11.12 -35.13 -6.65
N VAL A 154 -10.63 -35.64 -7.79
CA VAL A 154 -9.52 -35.03 -8.55
C VAL A 154 -10.08 -34.10 -9.62
N LEU A 155 -9.73 -32.82 -9.56
CA LEU A 155 -10.11 -31.81 -10.54
C LEU A 155 -8.99 -31.53 -11.53
N GLU A 156 -9.37 -31.31 -12.79
CA GLU A 156 -8.46 -30.69 -13.76
C GLU A 156 -8.53 -29.16 -13.62
N ILE A 157 -7.38 -28.56 -13.32
CA ILE A 157 -7.23 -27.12 -13.12
C ILE A 157 -6.23 -26.52 -14.11
N ARG A 158 -6.22 -25.19 -14.15
CA ARG A 158 -5.18 -24.39 -14.79
C ARG A 158 -4.46 -23.62 -13.69
N TYR A 159 -3.14 -23.56 -13.75
CA TYR A 159 -2.33 -22.78 -12.79
C TYR A 159 -1.36 -21.86 -13.51
N ALA A 160 -1.00 -20.76 -12.87
CA ALA A 160 0.02 -19.83 -13.32
C ALA A 160 0.76 -19.24 -12.12
N ARG A 161 2.09 -19.14 -12.20
CA ARG A 161 2.87 -18.42 -11.18
C ARG A 161 2.53 -16.94 -11.22
N VAL A 162 2.41 -16.32 -10.06
CA VAL A 162 2.16 -14.89 -9.91
C VAL A 162 3.00 -14.31 -8.78
N ALA A 163 3.15 -12.99 -8.76
CA ALA A 163 3.76 -12.30 -7.64
C ALA A 163 2.92 -12.49 -6.37
N CYS A 164 3.59 -12.78 -5.27
CA CYS A 164 3.03 -12.64 -3.94
C CYS A 164 2.76 -11.17 -3.62
N ASP A 165 1.63 -10.95 -2.95
CA ASP A 165 1.18 -9.64 -2.51
C ASP A 165 0.91 -9.72 -1.02
N TYR A 166 1.91 -9.28 -0.24
CA TYR A 166 1.84 -9.17 1.21
C TYR A 166 1.80 -7.69 1.64
N SER A 167 1.18 -6.83 0.82
CA SER A 167 1.05 -5.40 1.08
C SER A 167 0.64 -5.11 2.54
N GLY A 168 1.43 -4.27 3.22
CA GLY A 168 1.22 -3.94 4.63
C GLY A 168 1.78 -4.94 5.65
N LYS A 169 2.50 -5.98 5.20
CA LYS A 169 3.33 -6.83 6.06
C LYS A 169 4.80 -6.46 5.91
N THR A 170 5.53 -6.47 7.02
CA THR A 170 6.99 -6.46 7.00
C THR A 170 7.49 -7.89 6.89
N ILE A 171 8.56 -8.11 6.12
CA ILE A 171 9.29 -9.37 6.14
C ILE A 171 9.63 -9.73 7.58
N ALA A 172 9.32 -10.97 7.94
CA ALA A 172 9.52 -11.50 9.27
C ALA A 172 10.50 -12.66 9.26
N PHE A 173 11.16 -12.83 10.39
CA PHE A 173 12.20 -13.82 10.63
C PHE A 173 11.80 -14.57 11.88
N HIS A 174 11.15 -15.72 11.72
CA HIS A 174 10.83 -16.60 12.84
C HIS A 174 12.08 -17.44 13.14
N VAL A 175 12.72 -17.18 14.27
CA VAL A 175 13.95 -17.87 14.66
C VAL A 175 13.61 -19.23 15.22
N ASP A 176 14.21 -20.28 14.69
CA ASP A 176 13.95 -21.66 15.10
C ASP A 176 14.27 -21.87 16.58
N GLN A 177 13.50 -22.72 17.26
CA GLN A 177 13.68 -23.05 18.69
C GLN A 177 15.05 -23.68 19.00
N GLY A 178 15.66 -24.39 18.04
CA GLY A 178 17.00 -24.97 18.20
C GLY A 178 18.14 -23.96 18.05
N SER A 179 17.86 -22.72 17.63
CA SER A 179 18.88 -21.69 17.45
C SER A 179 19.56 -21.34 18.76
N ASN A 180 20.87 -21.04 18.69
CA ASN A 180 21.71 -20.58 19.79
C ASN A 180 22.84 -19.71 19.23
N SER A 181 23.83 -19.36 20.05
CA SER A 181 24.92 -18.48 19.62
C SER A 181 25.87 -19.11 18.59
N ASN A 182 25.92 -20.44 18.45
CA ASN A 182 26.78 -21.15 17.49
C ASN A 182 26.02 -21.74 16.29
N TYR A 183 24.68 -21.70 16.33
CA TYR A 183 23.80 -22.23 15.31
C TYR A 183 22.59 -21.31 15.15
N PHE A 184 22.36 -20.77 13.96
CA PHE A 184 21.23 -19.87 13.73
C PHE A 184 20.37 -20.41 12.59
N ALA A 185 19.08 -20.60 12.82
CA ALA A 185 18.12 -20.96 11.78
C ALA A 185 16.87 -20.08 11.87
N THR A 186 16.32 -19.71 10.72
CA THR A 186 15.11 -18.89 10.65
C THR A 186 14.25 -19.25 9.45
N VAL A 187 12.93 -19.25 9.66
CA VAL A 187 11.94 -19.20 8.59
C VAL A 187 11.81 -17.73 8.19
N VAL A 188 11.99 -17.45 6.90
CA VAL A 188 11.67 -16.14 6.34
C VAL A 188 10.19 -16.16 5.93
N GLU A 189 9.48 -15.09 6.27
CA GLU A 189 8.03 -14.98 6.05
C GLU A 189 7.69 -13.66 5.35
N PHE A 190 6.66 -13.71 4.51
CA PHE A 190 6.06 -12.58 3.80
C PHE A 190 6.99 -11.95 2.76
N GLU A 191 7.75 -12.78 2.05
CA GLU A 191 8.52 -12.43 0.87
C GLU A 191 7.58 -11.98 -0.25
N GLU A 192 7.38 -10.67 -0.40
CA GLU A 192 6.60 -10.10 -1.49
C GLU A 192 7.27 -10.38 -2.85
N GLY A 193 6.56 -10.15 -3.96
CA GLY A 193 7.14 -10.35 -5.29
C GLY A 193 7.26 -11.83 -5.62
N ASP A 194 8.46 -12.36 -5.83
CA ASP A 194 8.62 -13.75 -6.31
C ASP A 194 8.15 -14.81 -5.30
N GLY A 195 8.06 -14.46 -4.02
CA GLY A 195 7.61 -15.35 -2.95
C GLY A 195 8.67 -16.32 -2.43
N ASP A 196 9.73 -16.56 -3.20
CA ASP A 196 10.80 -17.48 -2.87
C ASP A 196 12.20 -16.87 -3.01
N LEU A 197 13.16 -17.52 -2.35
CA LEU A 197 14.51 -17.03 -2.15
C LEU A 197 15.53 -17.98 -2.77
N GLY A 198 16.46 -17.41 -3.53
CA GLY A 198 17.60 -18.13 -4.09
C GLY A 198 18.85 -18.09 -3.22
N ALA A 199 18.95 -17.08 -2.34
CA ALA A 199 20.02 -17.00 -1.36
C ALA A 199 19.60 -16.19 -0.13
N VAL A 200 20.08 -16.62 1.03
CA VAL A 200 20.01 -15.86 2.28
C VAL A 200 21.42 -15.76 2.86
N GLU A 201 21.78 -14.56 3.31
CA GLU A 201 23.08 -14.28 3.90
C GLU A 201 22.91 -13.54 5.23
N LEU A 202 23.80 -13.79 6.18
CA LEU A 202 23.79 -13.22 7.52
C LEU A 202 25.08 -12.43 7.78
N LYS A 203 24.96 -11.28 8.45
CA LYS A 203 26.09 -10.42 8.82
C LYS A 203 25.97 -9.95 10.27
N GLU A 204 27.02 -10.12 11.05
CA GLU A 204 27.14 -9.61 12.41
C GLU A 204 27.36 -8.09 12.41
N GLY A 205 26.80 -7.36 13.38
CA GLY A 205 26.84 -5.90 13.41
C GLY A 205 28.25 -5.30 13.54
N SER A 206 29.20 -6.07 14.09
CA SER A 206 30.62 -5.73 14.21
C SER A 206 31.44 -6.09 12.96
N SER A 207 30.84 -6.73 11.95
CA SER A 207 31.50 -7.23 10.76
C SER A 207 30.94 -6.61 9.48
N GLU A 208 31.78 -6.53 8.45
CA GLU A 208 31.38 -6.21 7.08
C GLU A 208 31.18 -7.46 6.20
N GLU A 209 31.49 -8.65 6.73
CA GLU A 209 31.41 -9.91 6.00
C GLU A 209 29.99 -10.48 5.98
N TRP A 210 29.50 -10.83 4.78
CA TRP A 210 28.26 -11.57 4.59
C TRP A 210 28.54 -13.07 4.50
N ARG A 211 27.89 -13.86 5.36
CA ARG A 211 28.02 -15.31 5.39
C ARG A 211 26.79 -15.96 4.77
N LYS A 212 26.99 -16.82 3.76
CA LYS A 212 25.88 -17.55 3.13
C LYS A 212 25.26 -18.55 4.08
N MET A 213 23.93 -18.49 4.19
CA MET A 213 23.12 -19.47 4.89
C MET A 213 22.80 -20.63 3.93
N GLN A 214 22.63 -21.81 4.50
CA GLN A 214 22.21 -23.02 3.79
C GLN A 214 20.69 -23.16 3.91
N GLN A 215 20.01 -23.45 2.80
CA GLN A 215 18.61 -23.86 2.86
C GLN A 215 18.53 -25.21 3.56
N SER A 216 17.85 -25.27 4.69
CA SER A 216 17.79 -26.46 5.55
C SER A 216 16.68 -27.40 5.10
N TRP A 217 15.44 -26.93 5.14
CA TRP A 217 14.27 -27.55 4.53
C TRP A 217 13.22 -26.47 4.32
N GLY A 218 12.44 -26.56 3.24
CA GLY A 218 11.37 -25.60 2.97
C GLY A 218 11.86 -24.15 2.94
N ALA A 219 11.18 -23.27 3.70
CA ALA A 219 11.55 -21.86 3.86
C ALA A 219 12.56 -21.60 5.00
N VAL A 220 13.11 -22.64 5.64
CA VAL A 220 14.10 -22.52 6.72
C VAL A 220 15.51 -22.36 6.14
N TRP A 221 16.17 -21.29 6.55
CA TRP A 221 17.59 -21.03 6.26
C TRP A 221 18.41 -21.14 7.53
N LYS A 222 19.53 -21.84 7.47
CA LYS A 222 20.43 -22.07 8.62
C LYS A 222 21.86 -21.64 8.36
N LEU A 223 22.57 -21.30 9.44
CA LEU A 223 24.01 -21.08 9.47
C LEU A 223 24.60 -21.82 10.65
N ASP A 224 25.43 -22.82 10.35
CA ASP A 224 26.33 -23.42 11.33
C ASP A 224 27.49 -22.44 11.53
N ALA A 225 27.42 -21.62 12.58
CA ALA A 225 28.27 -20.45 12.70
C ALA A 225 29.74 -20.81 12.97
N GLY A 226 30.01 -21.98 13.58
CA GLY A 226 31.36 -22.48 13.89
C GLY A 226 32.10 -21.69 14.97
N ALA A 227 31.60 -20.51 15.33
CA ALA A 227 32.00 -19.65 16.42
C ALA A 227 30.76 -18.89 16.92
N GLU A 228 30.89 -18.25 18.07
CA GLU A 228 29.81 -17.47 18.67
C GLU A 228 29.43 -16.30 17.74
N LEU A 229 28.15 -16.20 17.39
CA LEU A 229 27.57 -15.07 16.68
C LEU A 229 27.44 -13.88 17.63
N HIS A 230 27.79 -12.70 17.13
CA HIS A 230 27.68 -11.44 17.86
C HIS A 230 26.56 -10.57 17.25
N PRO A 231 25.32 -10.66 17.78
CA PRO A 231 24.25 -9.75 17.43
C PRO A 231 24.61 -8.28 17.72
N PRO A 232 23.94 -7.32 17.05
CA PRO A 232 22.78 -7.51 16.18
C PRO A 232 23.14 -8.16 14.84
N LEU A 233 22.25 -9.01 14.30
CA LEU A 233 22.46 -9.69 13.02
C LEU A 233 21.59 -9.03 11.94
N SER A 234 22.21 -8.75 10.80
CA SER A 234 21.55 -8.33 9.57
C SER A 234 21.33 -9.53 8.66
N ILE A 235 20.20 -9.58 7.96
CA ILE A 235 19.88 -10.65 7.01
C ILE A 235 19.68 -10.04 5.63
N LYS A 236 20.38 -10.57 4.62
CA LYS A 236 20.23 -10.20 3.22
C LYS A 236 19.51 -11.33 2.49
N LEU A 237 18.45 -10.97 1.80
CA LEU A 237 17.59 -11.87 1.03
C LEU A 237 17.82 -11.62 -0.45
N THR A 238 17.98 -12.67 -1.24
CA THR A 238 18.06 -12.61 -2.70
C THR A 238 16.93 -13.44 -3.29
N SER A 239 16.06 -12.79 -4.04
CA SER A 239 14.94 -13.42 -4.72
C SER A 239 15.41 -14.39 -5.81
N GLN A 240 14.77 -15.56 -5.89
CA GLN A 240 15.20 -16.67 -6.76
C GLN A 240 15.19 -16.33 -8.25
N TYR A 241 14.14 -15.66 -8.74
CA TYR A 241 13.96 -15.42 -10.18
C TYR A 241 14.38 -14.02 -10.60
N SER A 242 14.01 -13.00 -9.83
CA SER A 242 14.32 -11.61 -10.14
C SER A 242 15.77 -11.22 -9.79
N GLY A 243 16.43 -11.98 -8.90
CA GLY A 243 17.75 -11.65 -8.37
C GLY A 243 17.78 -10.37 -7.51
N GLN A 244 16.62 -9.80 -7.19
CA GLN A 244 16.53 -8.59 -6.36
C GLN A 244 16.99 -8.91 -4.94
N THR A 245 17.71 -7.96 -4.34
CA THR A 245 18.23 -8.10 -2.97
C THR A 245 17.56 -7.13 -2.02
N LEU A 246 17.30 -7.60 -0.80
CA LEU A 246 16.77 -6.81 0.31
C LEU A 246 17.61 -7.06 1.56
N ILE A 247 17.93 -6.01 2.31
CA ILE A 247 18.71 -6.10 3.54
C ILE A 247 17.85 -5.69 4.74
N ALA A 248 17.54 -6.67 5.59
CA ALA A 248 16.97 -6.45 6.91
C ALA A 248 18.11 -6.16 7.91
N LYS A 249 18.50 -4.88 7.99
CA LYS A 249 19.63 -4.43 8.81
C LYS A 249 19.31 -4.58 10.30
N ASN A 250 20.21 -5.24 11.04
CA ASN A 250 20.13 -5.45 12.50
C ASN A 250 18.78 -6.02 12.97
N VAL A 251 18.16 -6.86 12.14
CA VAL A 251 16.80 -7.36 12.39
C VAL A 251 16.74 -8.34 13.56
N ILE A 252 17.81 -9.09 13.82
CA ILE A 252 17.93 -9.93 15.01
C ILE A 252 18.71 -9.13 16.07
N PRO A 253 18.07 -8.66 17.15
CA PRO A 253 18.70 -7.77 18.11
C PRO A 253 19.64 -8.51 19.06
N GLN A 254 20.40 -7.75 19.85
CA GLN A 254 21.09 -8.30 21.02
C GLN A 254 20.07 -8.87 22.01
N GLY A 255 20.37 -10.04 22.60
CA GLY A 255 19.48 -10.72 23.53
C GLY A 255 18.27 -11.41 22.87
N TRP A 256 18.33 -11.70 21.57
CA TRP A 256 17.30 -12.46 20.87
C TRP A 256 17.01 -13.82 21.54
N LYS A 257 15.82 -14.36 21.28
CA LYS A 257 15.28 -15.57 21.89
C LYS A 257 14.93 -16.59 20.81
N PRO A 258 15.33 -17.86 20.95
CA PRO A 258 14.84 -18.93 20.08
C PRO A 258 13.30 -19.02 20.12
N GLY A 259 12.69 -19.34 19.00
CA GLY A 259 11.22 -19.36 18.83
C GLY A 259 10.55 -17.99 18.70
N ALA A 260 11.31 -16.88 18.77
CA ALA A 260 10.76 -15.54 18.60
C ALA A 260 10.76 -15.11 17.12
N THR A 261 9.79 -14.25 16.77
CA THR A 261 9.72 -13.63 15.44
C THR A 261 10.20 -12.19 15.50
N TYR A 262 11.14 -11.86 14.61
CA TYR A 262 11.67 -10.51 14.43
C TYR A 262 11.21 -9.93 13.10
N ARG A 263 11.04 -8.60 13.03
CA ARG A 263 10.51 -7.92 11.84
C ARG A 263 11.46 -6.83 11.39
N SER A 264 11.59 -6.66 10.08
CA SER A 264 12.38 -5.56 9.53
C SER A 264 11.66 -4.23 9.77
N VAL A 265 11.99 -3.55 10.88
CA VAL A 265 11.52 -2.20 11.20
C VAL A 265 12.60 -1.20 10.79
N VAL A 266 12.24 -0.27 9.91
CA VAL A 266 13.20 0.71 9.34
C VAL A 266 13.13 2.09 10.02
N LEU A 267 12.11 2.35 10.84
CA LEU A 267 11.97 3.58 11.61
C LEU A 267 12.83 3.49 12.88
N LYS A 268 13.61 4.53 13.16
CA LYS A 268 14.47 4.64 14.33
C LYS A 268 14.21 5.94 15.06
N TRP A 269 14.19 5.86 16.38
CA TRP A 269 14.19 7.02 17.27
C TRP A 269 15.64 7.33 17.65
N GLU A 270 16.14 8.50 17.24
CA GLU A 270 17.52 8.92 17.43
C GLU A 270 17.62 10.44 17.56
N ASP A 271 18.67 10.92 18.23
CA ASP A 271 18.95 12.34 18.35
C ASP A 271 19.42 12.92 17.01
N VAL A 272 18.96 14.13 16.69
CA VAL A 272 19.34 14.85 15.47
C VAL A 272 19.72 16.29 15.79
N GLU A 273 20.76 16.81 15.14
CA GLU A 273 21.13 18.22 15.22
C GLU A 273 20.30 19.03 14.21
N ILE A 274 19.60 20.06 14.68
CA ILE A 274 18.68 20.89 13.86
C ILE A 274 19.34 22.19 13.40
N GLY A 275 20.22 22.77 14.23
CA GLY A 275 20.83 24.09 13.97
C GLY A 275 19.89 25.27 14.23
N GLU A 276 20.21 26.41 13.63
CA GLU A 276 19.45 27.67 13.72
C GLU A 276 18.77 28.01 12.38
N PRO A 277 17.57 28.63 12.40
CA PRO A 277 16.84 28.98 11.18
C PRO A 277 17.62 29.99 10.32
N LYS A 278 17.65 29.73 9.00
CA LYS A 278 18.24 30.65 8.01
C LYS A 278 17.24 31.72 7.59
N GLU A 279 17.66 32.58 6.66
CA GLU A 279 16.78 33.59 6.06
C GLU A 279 15.49 32.96 5.51
N GLY A 280 14.34 33.50 5.89
CA GLY A 280 13.02 33.00 5.51
C GLY A 280 12.52 31.77 6.27
N GLU A 281 13.29 31.24 7.22
CA GLU A 281 12.94 30.03 7.98
C GLU A 281 12.50 30.34 9.42
N ILE A 282 11.77 29.40 10.00
CA ILE A 282 11.40 29.39 11.42
C ILE A 282 11.72 28.02 12.03
N ARG A 283 12.04 27.98 13.32
CA ARG A 283 12.11 26.75 14.10
C ARG A 283 10.80 26.57 14.85
N VAL A 284 10.18 25.40 14.68
CA VAL A 284 8.92 25.03 15.32
C VAL A 284 9.16 23.86 16.25
N ARG A 285 8.78 24.00 17.52
CA ARG A 285 8.67 22.88 18.47
C ARG A 285 7.31 22.24 18.32
N ASN A 286 7.29 21.04 17.78
CA ASN A 286 6.07 20.28 17.56
C ASN A 286 5.40 19.97 18.91
N LYS A 287 4.07 20.08 18.94
CA LYS A 287 3.22 19.70 20.09
C LYS A 287 2.37 18.48 19.77
N ALA A 288 2.06 18.29 18.50
CA ALA A 288 1.36 17.13 17.97
C ALA A 288 1.74 16.96 16.50
N ILE A 289 1.92 15.72 16.06
CA ILE A 289 2.34 15.37 14.71
C ILE A 289 1.28 14.47 14.10
N GLY A 290 0.80 14.80 12.92
CA GLY A 290 -0.20 14.01 12.21
C GLY A 290 0.44 12.80 11.52
N LEU A 291 -0.12 11.61 11.74
CA LEU A 291 0.23 10.41 10.98
C LEU A 291 -0.67 10.29 9.75
N ASN A 292 -0.05 10.09 8.58
CA ASN A 292 -0.75 9.96 7.30
C ASN A 292 -0.27 8.72 6.54
N PHE A 293 -1.14 8.15 5.70
CA PHE A 293 -0.78 6.97 4.90
C PHE A 293 0.35 7.26 3.89
N ILE A 294 0.54 8.52 3.50
CA ILE A 294 1.68 8.92 2.68
C ILE A 294 3.03 8.69 3.37
N ASP A 295 3.09 8.75 4.70
CA ASP A 295 4.31 8.51 5.46
C ASP A 295 4.73 7.03 5.33
N VAL A 296 3.74 6.13 5.26
CA VAL A 296 3.95 4.70 4.95
C VAL A 296 4.52 4.54 3.54
N TYR A 297 3.99 5.25 2.53
CA TYR A 297 4.48 5.15 1.15
C TYR A 297 5.95 5.58 1.00
N PHE A 298 6.39 6.59 1.74
CA PHE A 298 7.80 6.97 1.77
C PHE A 298 8.65 5.91 2.48
N ARG A 299 8.18 5.40 3.62
CA ARG A 299 8.88 4.36 4.39
C ARG A 299 9.02 3.05 3.61
N THR A 300 7.99 2.64 2.85
CA THR A 300 8.00 1.41 2.03
C THR A 300 8.61 1.60 0.64
N GLY A 301 8.99 2.83 0.27
CA GLY A 301 9.65 3.11 -1.00
C GLY A 301 8.72 3.19 -2.22
N VAL A 302 7.40 3.11 -2.02
CA VAL A 302 6.39 3.42 -3.06
C VAL A 302 6.60 4.83 -3.58
N TYR A 303 6.85 5.78 -2.68
CA TYR A 303 7.34 7.11 -3.00
C TYR A 303 8.80 7.25 -2.58
N LYS A 304 9.59 7.87 -3.45
CA LYS A 304 11.02 8.06 -3.22
C LYS A 304 11.25 9.33 -2.40
N PRO A 305 11.88 9.24 -1.21
CA PRO A 305 12.33 10.44 -0.52
C PRO A 305 13.43 11.14 -1.34
N PRO A 306 13.66 12.45 -1.14
CA PRO A 306 14.73 13.17 -1.82
C PRO A 306 16.13 12.59 -1.54
N THR A 307 16.36 12.13 -0.31
CA THR A 307 17.64 11.57 0.17
C THR A 307 17.40 10.41 1.14
N LEU A 308 18.43 9.59 1.37
CA LEU A 308 18.48 8.59 2.44
C LEU A 308 19.74 8.83 3.29
N PRO A 309 19.67 8.75 4.64
CA PRO A 309 18.45 8.62 5.45
C PRO A 309 17.55 9.86 5.31
N PHE A 310 16.29 9.74 5.76
CA PHE A 310 15.34 10.86 5.84
C PHE A 310 14.48 10.75 7.09
N ILE A 311 13.98 11.89 7.56
CA ILE A 311 13.00 11.97 8.65
C ILE A 311 11.58 11.94 8.02
N PRO A 312 10.69 11.03 8.43
CA PRO A 312 9.32 10.96 7.92
C PRO A 312 8.42 12.11 8.40
N GLY A 313 7.19 12.13 7.90
CA GLY A 313 6.15 13.04 8.37
C GLY A 313 6.04 14.32 7.55
N ARG A 314 4.80 14.76 7.37
CA ARG A 314 4.42 15.94 6.58
C ARG A 314 3.37 16.82 7.26
N GLU A 315 2.99 16.52 8.48
CA GLU A 315 1.89 17.18 9.18
C GLU A 315 2.24 17.34 10.65
N ALA A 316 2.15 18.56 11.18
CA ALA A 316 2.20 18.80 12.62
C ALA A 316 1.62 20.17 12.97
N CYS A 317 1.47 20.38 14.28
CA CYS A 317 1.19 21.67 14.91
C CYS A 317 2.17 21.88 16.05
N GLY A 318 2.70 23.09 16.17
CA GLY A 318 3.71 23.43 17.17
C GLY A 318 3.79 24.91 17.49
N LEU A 319 4.78 25.25 18.30
CA LEU A 319 5.11 26.61 18.71
C LEU A 319 6.36 27.09 17.98
N VAL A 320 6.35 28.31 17.47
CA VAL A 320 7.56 28.94 16.94
C VAL A 320 8.53 29.24 18.08
N THR A 321 9.75 28.69 18.02
CA THR A 321 10.80 28.87 19.04
C THR A 321 11.96 29.75 18.59
N ALA A 322 12.15 29.91 17.28
CA ALA A 322 13.11 30.84 16.69
C ALA A 322 12.64 31.30 15.30
N VAL A 323 13.06 32.49 14.91
CA VAL A 323 12.72 33.12 13.63
C VAL A 323 14.00 33.57 12.96
N GLY A 324 14.22 33.13 11.73
CA GLY A 324 15.37 33.52 10.93
C GLY A 324 15.22 34.92 10.30
N PRO A 325 16.29 35.47 9.73
CA PRO A 325 16.26 36.77 9.07
C PRO A 325 15.18 36.86 7.98
N GLY A 326 14.62 38.06 7.75
CA GLY A 326 13.67 38.32 6.65
C GLY A 326 12.23 37.89 6.89
N VAL A 327 11.95 37.08 7.93
CA VAL A 327 10.58 36.72 8.33
C VAL A 327 9.97 37.87 9.13
N THR A 328 8.81 38.37 8.70
CA THR A 328 8.14 39.56 9.30
C THR A 328 6.72 39.29 9.76
N ASP A 329 6.10 38.20 9.31
CA ASP A 329 4.70 37.84 9.60
C ASP A 329 4.57 36.74 10.68
N ARG A 330 5.69 36.31 11.27
CA ARG A 330 5.77 35.31 12.35
C ARG A 330 6.69 35.78 13.47
N GLN A 331 6.37 35.36 14.69
CA GLN A 331 7.17 35.64 15.87
C GLN A 331 7.28 34.43 16.80
N VAL A 332 8.26 34.46 17.70
CA VAL A 332 8.40 33.45 18.76
C VAL A 332 7.15 33.42 19.62
N GLY A 333 6.63 32.22 19.89
CA GLY A 333 5.40 32.00 20.65
C GLY A 333 4.16 31.75 19.79
N ASP A 334 4.21 32.03 18.49
CA ASP A 334 3.09 31.74 17.58
C ASP A 334 2.77 30.24 17.55
N VAL A 335 1.48 29.90 17.57
CA VAL A 335 1.00 28.53 17.32
C VAL A 335 0.75 28.37 15.82
N VAL A 336 1.49 27.45 15.21
CA VAL A 336 1.43 27.22 13.76
C VAL A 336 1.20 25.75 13.43
N ALA A 337 0.50 25.49 12.34
CA ALA A 337 0.34 24.17 11.75
C ALA A 337 0.95 24.15 10.35
N TYR A 338 1.34 22.98 9.88
CA TYR A 338 1.89 22.80 8.54
C TYR A 338 1.52 21.44 7.97
N ALA A 339 1.40 21.41 6.64
CA ALA A 339 1.06 20.22 5.86
C ALA A 339 1.82 20.21 4.53
N GLY A 340 2.46 19.10 4.18
CA GLY A 340 3.09 18.91 2.88
C GLY A 340 4.61 18.92 2.91
N ASN A 341 5.24 19.80 2.12
CA ASN A 341 6.70 19.93 2.05
C ASN A 341 7.16 21.16 2.85
N PRO A 342 8.34 21.14 3.49
CA PRO A 342 9.28 20.02 3.55
C PRO A 342 8.82 18.87 4.46
N MET A 343 9.29 17.65 4.18
CA MET A 343 9.12 16.51 5.11
C MET A 343 9.99 16.69 6.35
N GLY A 344 9.67 15.94 7.40
CA GLY A 344 10.48 15.87 8.62
C GLY A 344 9.70 16.09 9.91
N SER A 345 8.36 16.05 9.87
CA SER A 345 7.56 16.38 11.04
C SER A 345 7.66 15.37 12.18
N TYR A 346 8.29 14.20 11.96
CA TYR A 346 8.54 13.20 13.00
C TYR A 346 9.75 13.58 13.87
N THR A 347 9.71 14.79 14.42
CA THR A 347 10.72 15.35 15.32
C THR A 347 10.07 16.15 16.44
N GLU A 348 10.81 16.35 17.54
CA GLU A 348 10.41 17.30 18.59
C GLU A 348 10.47 18.75 18.10
N GLU A 349 11.48 19.10 17.30
CA GLU A 349 11.60 20.41 16.65
C GLU A 349 11.96 20.25 15.17
N GLN A 350 11.54 21.19 14.33
CA GLN A 350 11.86 21.22 12.91
C GLN A 350 12.10 22.67 12.45
N ILE A 351 13.07 22.87 11.55
CA ILE A 351 13.20 24.11 10.80
C ILE A 351 12.50 23.95 9.45
N LEU A 352 11.67 24.93 9.09
CA LEU A 352 10.97 24.97 7.81
C LEU A 352 10.76 26.42 7.34
N PRO A 353 10.55 26.64 6.02
CA PRO A 353 10.22 27.96 5.50
C PRO A 353 8.96 28.53 6.13
N ALA A 354 8.98 29.82 6.50
CA ALA A 354 7.85 30.50 7.13
C ALA A 354 6.60 30.52 6.23
N ASP A 355 6.78 30.52 4.92
CA ASP A 355 5.69 30.50 3.93
C ASP A 355 4.99 29.12 3.81
N LYS A 356 5.44 28.10 4.55
CA LYS A 356 4.82 26.76 4.59
C LYS A 356 4.00 26.49 5.84
N VAL A 357 3.91 27.46 6.76
CA VAL A 357 3.08 27.33 7.95
C VAL A 357 1.83 28.19 7.87
N VAL A 358 0.82 27.81 8.64
CA VAL A 358 -0.43 28.55 8.78
C VAL A 358 -0.71 28.84 10.26
N PRO A 359 -1.30 30.01 10.58
CA PRO A 359 -1.71 30.30 11.95
C PRO A 359 -2.84 29.36 12.38
N VAL A 360 -2.79 28.91 13.63
CA VAL A 360 -3.85 28.11 14.24
C VAL A 360 -4.73 29.02 15.10
N PRO A 361 -6.06 29.05 14.90
CA PRO A 361 -6.96 29.81 15.77
C PRO A 361 -6.88 29.35 17.23
N GLU A 362 -6.96 30.29 18.18
CA GLU A 362 -6.88 29.99 19.62
C GLU A 362 -7.93 28.98 20.11
N SER A 363 -9.07 28.89 19.42
CA SER A 363 -10.13 27.92 19.72
C SER A 363 -9.77 26.47 19.33
N ILE A 364 -8.66 26.24 18.63
CA ILE A 364 -8.26 24.93 18.12
C ILE A 364 -6.97 24.49 18.81
N THR A 365 -7.03 23.35 19.50
CA THR A 365 -5.85 22.81 20.18
C THR A 365 -4.83 22.26 19.18
N PRO A 366 -3.53 22.20 19.54
CA PRO A 366 -2.50 21.65 18.66
C PRO A 366 -2.78 20.21 18.19
N VAL A 367 -3.36 19.37 19.06
CA VAL A 367 -3.74 17.99 18.71
C VAL A 367 -4.80 17.97 17.61
N ILE A 368 -5.82 18.84 17.70
CA ILE A 368 -6.85 18.94 16.65
C ILE A 368 -6.25 19.51 15.36
N ALA A 369 -5.42 20.56 15.44
CA ALA A 369 -4.77 21.15 14.27
C ALA A 369 -3.89 20.13 13.53
N ALA A 370 -3.03 19.40 14.26
CA ALA A 370 -2.18 18.34 13.70
C ALA A 370 -2.97 17.12 13.19
N SER A 371 -4.22 16.96 13.62
CA SER A 371 -5.10 15.90 13.13
C SER A 371 -5.78 16.26 11.82
N VAL A 372 -6.02 17.56 11.58
CA VAL A 372 -6.93 18.02 10.53
C VAL A 372 -6.24 18.77 9.39
N ILE A 373 -5.06 19.37 9.56
CA ILE A 373 -4.57 20.33 8.57
C ILE A 373 -4.32 19.69 7.19
N LEU A 374 -3.58 18.58 7.11
CA LEU A 374 -3.32 17.89 5.83
C LEU A 374 -4.59 17.25 5.28
N LYS A 375 -5.34 16.55 6.14
CA LYS A 375 -6.52 15.77 5.77
C LYS A 375 -7.70 16.67 5.39
N GLY A 376 -7.86 17.76 6.11
CA GLY A 376 -8.85 18.80 5.89
C GLY A 376 -8.56 19.59 4.63
N MET A 377 -7.32 20.03 4.39
CA MET A 377 -6.99 20.71 3.12
C MET A 377 -7.13 19.75 1.93
N THR A 378 -6.83 18.46 2.12
CA THR A 378 -7.12 17.43 1.12
C THR A 378 -8.62 17.34 0.84
N THR A 379 -9.43 17.23 1.87
CA THR A 379 -10.90 17.20 1.77
C THR A 379 -11.42 18.45 1.07
N GLN A 380 -10.89 19.62 1.43
CA GLN A 380 -11.27 20.93 0.90
C GLN A 380 -11.08 20.95 -0.62
N PHE A 381 -9.87 20.68 -1.14
CA PHE A 381 -9.68 20.73 -2.59
C PHE A 381 -10.47 19.63 -3.31
N LEU A 382 -10.67 18.46 -2.68
CA LEU A 382 -11.44 17.36 -3.27
C LEU A 382 -12.90 17.76 -3.55
N VAL A 383 -13.56 18.42 -2.59
CA VAL A 383 -14.99 18.80 -2.69
C VAL A 383 -15.24 20.20 -3.24
N ARG A 384 -14.22 21.07 -3.25
CA ARG A 384 -14.34 22.46 -3.71
C ARG A 384 -13.71 22.71 -5.08
N CYS A 385 -12.67 21.95 -5.44
CA CYS A 385 -11.85 22.21 -6.63
C CYS A 385 -11.84 21.04 -7.63
N CYS A 386 -11.50 19.82 -7.21
CA CYS A 386 -11.42 18.63 -8.08
C CYS A 386 -12.78 18.30 -8.70
N PHE A 387 -13.76 18.06 -7.85
CA PHE A 387 -15.16 17.95 -8.22
C PHE A 387 -15.92 18.84 -7.26
N LYS A 388 -16.48 19.93 -7.76
CA LYS A 388 -17.22 20.88 -6.94
C LYS A 388 -18.54 20.23 -6.51
N VAL A 389 -18.59 19.76 -5.27
CA VAL A 389 -19.78 19.12 -4.70
C VAL A 389 -20.84 20.20 -4.46
N GLU A 390 -22.06 19.92 -4.93
CA GLU A 390 -23.23 20.79 -4.80
C GLU A 390 -24.43 19.96 -4.33
N ARG A 391 -25.46 20.65 -3.87
CA ARG A 391 -26.68 20.01 -3.38
C ARG A 391 -27.28 19.11 -4.46
N GLY A 392 -27.64 17.89 -4.08
CA GLY A 392 -28.27 16.91 -4.97
C GLY A 392 -27.30 15.99 -5.72
N HIS A 393 -25.98 16.20 -5.62
CA HIS A 393 -25.02 15.19 -6.07
C HIS A 393 -25.07 13.95 -5.17
N THR A 394 -24.91 12.77 -5.77
CA THR A 394 -24.65 11.53 -5.04
C THR A 394 -23.17 11.19 -5.15
N ILE A 395 -22.52 10.93 -4.01
CA ILE A 395 -21.08 10.65 -3.97
C ILE A 395 -20.80 9.29 -3.33
N LEU A 396 -19.76 8.61 -3.80
CA LEU A 396 -19.20 7.42 -3.16
C LEU A 396 -17.85 7.77 -2.51
N VAL A 397 -17.70 7.46 -1.23
CA VAL A 397 -16.48 7.68 -0.45
C VAL A 397 -15.96 6.33 0.05
N HIS A 398 -14.79 5.92 -0.44
CA HIS A 398 -14.12 4.74 0.08
C HIS A 398 -13.38 5.05 1.39
N ALA A 399 -13.25 4.04 2.25
CA ALA A 399 -12.64 4.16 3.59
C ALA A 399 -13.28 5.30 4.43
N ALA A 400 -14.62 5.34 4.45
CA ALA A 400 -15.42 6.44 4.99
C ALA A 400 -15.18 6.74 6.49
N ALA A 401 -14.64 5.80 7.27
CA ALA A 401 -14.28 5.99 8.68
C ALA A 401 -12.79 6.34 8.90
N GLY A 402 -12.00 6.47 7.83
CA GLY A 402 -10.59 6.88 7.89
C GLY A 402 -10.43 8.40 8.06
N GLY A 403 -9.19 8.87 8.19
CA GLY A 403 -8.89 10.28 8.45
C GLY A 403 -9.47 11.27 7.41
N VAL A 404 -9.28 11.02 6.11
CA VAL A 404 -9.87 11.85 5.05
C VAL A 404 -11.34 11.48 4.79
N GLY A 405 -11.66 10.18 4.77
CA GLY A 405 -13.03 9.71 4.49
C GLY A 405 -14.07 10.26 5.46
N SER A 406 -13.73 10.36 6.75
CA SER A 406 -14.60 10.94 7.79
C SER A 406 -14.87 12.43 7.55
N LEU A 407 -13.86 13.20 7.14
CA LEU A 407 -14.01 14.62 6.83
C LEU A 407 -14.79 14.83 5.51
N LEU A 408 -14.56 13.98 4.51
CA LEU A 408 -15.31 13.98 3.24
C LEU A 408 -16.80 13.74 3.48
N CYS A 409 -17.18 12.76 4.30
CA CYS A 409 -18.58 12.50 4.62
C CYS A 409 -19.25 13.72 5.26
N GLN A 410 -18.58 14.34 6.23
CA GLN A 410 -19.10 15.50 6.95
C GLN A 410 -19.28 16.71 6.03
N TRP A 411 -18.24 17.03 5.26
CA TRP A 411 -18.25 18.22 4.41
C TRP A 411 -19.20 18.06 3.23
N ALA A 412 -19.22 16.90 2.57
CA ALA A 412 -20.12 16.66 1.45
C ALA A 412 -21.59 16.66 1.89
N ASN A 413 -21.90 16.07 3.05
CA ASN A 413 -23.24 16.14 3.63
C ASN A 413 -23.64 17.60 3.94
N ALA A 414 -22.74 18.40 4.53
CA ALA A 414 -22.98 19.82 4.79
C ALA A 414 -23.20 20.64 3.51
N LEU A 415 -22.61 20.24 2.38
CA LEU A 415 -22.85 20.81 1.06
C LEU A 415 -24.17 20.34 0.41
N GLY A 416 -24.87 19.38 1.03
CA GLY A 416 -26.16 18.86 0.58
C GLY A 416 -26.08 17.70 -0.41
N ALA A 417 -24.95 16.98 -0.47
CA ALA A 417 -24.81 15.77 -1.25
C ALA A 417 -25.34 14.54 -0.50
N THR A 418 -25.84 13.56 -1.24
CA THR A 418 -26.13 12.21 -0.71
C THR A 418 -24.83 11.42 -0.67
N VAL A 419 -24.41 11.03 0.52
CA VAL A 419 -23.12 10.36 0.75
C VAL A 419 -23.32 8.86 0.93
N ILE A 420 -22.67 8.06 0.07
CA ILE A 420 -22.52 6.62 0.20
C ILE A 420 -21.09 6.33 0.67
N GLY A 421 -20.92 5.70 1.82
CA GLY A 421 -19.60 5.37 2.37
C GLY A 421 -19.32 3.87 2.33
N THR A 422 -18.08 3.45 2.01
CA THR A 422 -17.66 2.05 2.21
C THR A 422 -16.71 1.91 3.41
N VAL A 423 -16.89 0.84 4.18
CA VAL A 423 -16.13 0.55 5.40
C VAL A 423 -15.86 -0.94 5.56
N SER A 424 -14.92 -1.28 6.45
CA SER A 424 -14.49 -2.67 6.67
C SER A 424 -15.20 -3.39 7.82
N THR A 425 -15.84 -2.67 8.75
CA THR A 425 -16.48 -3.25 9.94
C THR A 425 -17.74 -2.48 10.35
N LYS A 426 -18.56 -3.09 11.22
CA LYS A 426 -19.78 -2.49 11.76
C LYS A 426 -19.51 -1.25 12.62
N GLU A 427 -18.43 -1.26 13.39
CA GLU A 427 -18.02 -0.12 14.23
C GLU A 427 -17.68 1.09 13.35
N LYS A 428 -16.93 0.85 12.27
CA LYS A 428 -16.64 1.87 11.25
C LYS A 428 -17.91 2.32 10.53
N ALA A 429 -18.89 1.44 10.36
CA ALA A 429 -20.16 1.80 9.73
C ALA A 429 -20.97 2.78 10.59
N THR A 430 -21.02 2.55 11.90
CA THR A 430 -21.63 3.49 12.85
C THR A 430 -20.95 4.85 12.78
N GLN A 431 -19.61 4.88 12.82
CA GLN A 431 -18.88 6.15 12.71
C GLN A 431 -19.17 6.87 11.39
N ALA A 432 -19.16 6.17 10.24
CA ALA A 432 -19.42 6.80 8.96
C ALA A 432 -20.83 7.41 8.89
N LYS A 433 -21.84 6.77 9.50
CA LYS A 433 -23.19 7.34 9.63
C LYS A 433 -23.20 8.61 10.48
N ASP A 434 -22.54 8.58 11.64
CA ASP A 434 -22.40 9.76 12.50
C ASP A 434 -21.70 10.93 11.80
N ASP A 435 -20.78 10.60 10.89
CA ASP A 435 -20.01 11.55 10.09
C ASP A 435 -20.78 12.00 8.83
N GLY A 436 -22.05 11.62 8.64
CA GLY A 436 -22.92 12.13 7.58
C GLY A 436 -23.06 11.23 6.35
N ALA A 437 -22.57 9.99 6.39
CA ALA A 437 -22.90 9.00 5.37
C ALA A 437 -24.37 8.59 5.48
N HIS A 438 -25.14 8.83 4.43
CA HIS A 438 -26.57 8.49 4.36
C HIS A 438 -26.75 6.99 4.18
N HIS A 439 -25.86 6.39 3.39
CA HIS A 439 -25.79 4.95 3.17
C HIS A 439 -24.37 4.48 3.49
N VAL A 440 -24.26 3.32 4.13
CA VAL A 440 -22.96 2.72 4.45
C VAL A 440 -22.97 1.27 4.03
N ILE A 441 -21.92 0.88 3.32
CA ILE A 441 -21.71 -0.46 2.76
C ILE A 441 -20.53 -1.10 3.48
N ILE A 442 -20.75 -2.27 4.07
CA ILE A 442 -19.66 -3.05 4.66
C ILE A 442 -19.16 -4.01 3.58
N TYR A 443 -18.06 -3.66 2.91
CA TYR A 443 -17.61 -4.36 1.69
C TYR A 443 -17.13 -5.80 1.92
N GLY A 444 -16.95 -6.22 3.18
CA GLY A 444 -16.71 -7.63 3.53
C GLY A 444 -17.98 -8.48 3.63
N GLU A 445 -19.16 -7.83 3.71
CA GLU A 445 -20.48 -8.47 3.83
C GLU A 445 -21.32 -8.28 2.56
N GLU A 446 -21.08 -7.20 1.81
CA GLU A 446 -21.88 -6.81 0.65
C GLU A 446 -20.99 -6.52 -0.58
N ASP A 447 -21.53 -6.81 -1.78
CA ASP A 447 -20.97 -6.28 -3.03
C ASP A 447 -21.33 -4.79 -3.15
N PHE A 448 -20.32 -3.92 -3.02
CA PHE A 448 -20.54 -2.48 -3.04
C PHE A 448 -21.06 -1.95 -4.38
N VAL A 449 -20.74 -2.60 -5.50
CA VAL A 449 -21.20 -2.16 -6.82
C VAL A 449 -22.70 -2.44 -6.95
N ALA A 450 -23.13 -3.64 -6.58
CA ALA A 450 -24.54 -4.00 -6.56
C ALA A 450 -25.33 -3.08 -5.63
N ARG A 451 -24.78 -2.81 -4.43
CA ARG A 451 -25.45 -1.96 -3.44
C ARG A 451 -25.53 -0.49 -3.86
N VAL A 452 -24.49 0.06 -4.47
CA VAL A 452 -24.54 1.42 -5.06
C VAL A 452 -25.58 1.49 -6.18
N ASN A 453 -25.66 0.48 -7.04
CA ASN A 453 -26.69 0.43 -8.09
C ASN A 453 -28.10 0.40 -7.50
N GLU A 454 -28.34 -0.36 -6.44
CA GLU A 454 -29.64 -0.38 -5.76
C GLU A 454 -29.98 1.00 -5.16
N ILE A 455 -29.05 1.59 -4.39
CA ILE A 455 -29.24 2.92 -3.76
C ILE A 455 -29.53 4.00 -4.80
N THR A 456 -28.85 3.94 -5.94
CA THR A 456 -28.97 4.94 -7.02
C THR A 456 -30.02 4.60 -8.06
N SER A 457 -30.77 3.51 -7.88
CA SER A 457 -31.74 2.99 -8.87
C SER A 457 -31.13 2.81 -10.27
N GLY A 458 -29.89 2.33 -10.32
CA GLY A 458 -29.12 2.08 -11.54
C GLY A 458 -28.51 3.31 -12.21
N ASN A 459 -28.69 4.51 -11.65
CA ASN A 459 -28.15 5.74 -12.25
C ASN A 459 -26.64 5.91 -12.01
N GLY A 460 -26.10 5.31 -10.95
CA GLY A 460 -24.71 5.52 -10.51
C GLY A 460 -24.49 6.86 -9.79
N VAL A 461 -23.26 7.10 -9.35
CA VAL A 461 -22.87 8.29 -8.58
C VAL A 461 -22.19 9.36 -9.44
N ASP A 462 -22.29 10.62 -9.03
CA ASP A 462 -21.65 11.77 -9.69
C ASP A 462 -20.13 11.70 -9.62
N VAL A 463 -19.62 11.35 -8.45
CA VAL A 463 -18.18 11.27 -8.17
C VAL A 463 -17.89 10.11 -7.22
N VAL A 464 -16.78 9.42 -7.47
CA VAL A 464 -16.17 8.50 -6.53
C VAL A 464 -14.88 9.13 -6.01
N TYR A 465 -14.74 9.22 -4.70
CA TYR A 465 -13.50 9.55 -4.01
C TYR A 465 -12.84 8.26 -3.53
N ASP A 466 -11.83 7.80 -4.27
CA ASP A 466 -11.13 6.54 -4.01
C ASP A 466 -9.71 6.77 -3.45
N SER A 467 -9.54 6.46 -2.17
CA SER A 467 -8.23 6.42 -1.50
C SER A 467 -7.64 5.01 -1.35
N VAL A 468 -8.40 3.97 -1.71
CA VAL A 468 -8.03 2.57 -1.51
C VAL A 468 -7.22 2.07 -2.69
N GLY A 469 -7.64 2.36 -3.91
CA GLY A 469 -6.87 2.05 -5.12
C GLY A 469 -7.15 0.65 -5.64
N LYS A 470 -6.13 -0.21 -5.68
CA LYS A 470 -6.15 -1.50 -6.40
C LYS A 470 -7.43 -2.33 -6.20
N ASP A 471 -7.92 -2.46 -4.97
CA ASP A 471 -9.03 -3.35 -4.63
C ASP A 471 -10.40 -2.79 -5.05
N THR A 472 -10.50 -1.46 -5.20
CA THR A 472 -11.77 -0.74 -5.41
C THR A 472 -11.87 -0.10 -6.78
N PHE A 473 -10.78 -0.01 -7.54
CA PHE A 473 -10.70 0.84 -8.72
C PHE A 473 -11.72 0.47 -9.82
N GLU A 474 -11.78 -0.80 -10.21
CA GLU A 474 -12.70 -1.26 -11.27
C GLU A 474 -14.17 -1.13 -10.84
N GLY A 475 -14.49 -1.50 -9.60
CA GLY A 475 -15.84 -1.32 -9.06
C GLY A 475 -16.23 0.15 -8.93
N SER A 476 -15.27 1.03 -8.61
CA SER A 476 -15.48 2.49 -8.60
C SER A 476 -15.86 3.01 -9.99
N LEU A 477 -15.14 2.58 -11.04
CA LEU A 477 -15.51 2.92 -12.42
C LEU A 477 -16.91 2.42 -12.78
N ALA A 478 -17.28 1.21 -12.33
CA ALA A 478 -18.60 0.65 -12.55
C ALA A 478 -19.72 1.46 -11.84
N CYS A 479 -19.46 2.00 -10.65
CA CYS A 479 -20.41 2.78 -9.86
C CYS A 479 -20.72 4.18 -10.43
N LEU A 480 -19.89 4.72 -11.31
CA LEU A 480 -20.08 6.08 -11.84
C LEU A 480 -21.28 6.19 -12.78
N LYS A 481 -21.98 7.31 -12.75
CA LYS A 481 -22.99 7.64 -13.76
C LYS A 481 -22.34 8.03 -15.10
N LEU A 482 -23.17 8.23 -16.13
CA LEU A 482 -22.72 8.82 -17.39
C LEU A 482 -22.04 10.17 -17.13
N ARG A 483 -20.80 10.34 -17.61
CA ARG A 483 -19.93 11.51 -17.37
C ARG A 483 -19.56 11.75 -15.90
N GLY A 484 -19.56 10.70 -15.08
CA GLY A 484 -19.11 10.76 -13.70
C GLY A 484 -17.60 10.95 -13.54
N TYR A 485 -17.18 11.35 -12.34
CA TYR A 485 -15.79 11.64 -11.97
C TYR A 485 -15.17 10.56 -11.09
N MET A 486 -14.12 9.91 -11.58
CA MET A 486 -13.23 9.08 -10.78
C MET A 486 -12.10 9.94 -10.19
N VAL A 487 -12.12 10.16 -8.89
CA VAL A 487 -11.06 10.88 -8.16
C VAL A 487 -10.25 9.86 -7.37
N SER A 488 -9.19 9.35 -7.99
CA SER A 488 -8.24 8.43 -7.33
C SER A 488 -7.18 9.24 -6.62
N PHE A 489 -7.24 9.37 -5.29
CA PHE A 489 -6.34 10.24 -4.53
C PHE A 489 -5.49 9.49 -3.49
N GLY A 490 -5.63 8.16 -3.43
CA GLY A 490 -4.83 7.28 -2.58
C GLY A 490 -4.66 5.90 -3.21
N GLN A 491 -3.93 5.03 -2.51
CA GLN A 491 -3.64 3.67 -2.94
C GLN A 491 -3.34 2.76 -1.75
N SER A 492 -4.17 2.81 -0.70
CA SER A 492 -3.89 2.09 0.55
C SER A 492 -3.91 0.56 0.42
N SER A 493 -4.58 0.01 -0.59
CA SER A 493 -4.49 -1.41 -0.96
C SER A 493 -3.48 -1.69 -2.08
N GLY A 494 -2.75 -0.67 -2.54
CA GLY A 494 -1.78 -0.77 -3.63
C GLY A 494 -2.19 0.01 -4.88
N THR A 495 -1.25 0.09 -5.81
CA THR A 495 -1.41 0.82 -7.08
C THR A 495 -2.41 0.08 -7.99
N PRO A 496 -3.45 0.76 -8.52
CA PRO A 496 -4.30 0.18 -9.55
C PRO A 496 -3.52 -0.22 -10.80
N ASP A 497 -4.03 -1.22 -11.53
CA ASP A 497 -3.47 -1.62 -12.81
C ASP A 497 -3.55 -0.49 -13.87
N PRO A 498 -2.73 -0.53 -14.92
CA PRO A 498 -2.83 0.43 -16.00
C PRO A 498 -4.23 0.46 -16.63
N VAL A 499 -4.86 1.63 -16.61
CA VAL A 499 -6.24 1.81 -17.06
C VAL A 499 -6.27 2.07 -18.57
N PRO A 500 -6.88 1.19 -19.39
CA PRO A 500 -7.05 1.47 -20.80
C PRO A 500 -8.08 2.60 -20.98
N LEU A 501 -7.81 3.56 -21.86
CA LEU A 501 -8.71 4.69 -22.10
C LEU A 501 -10.11 4.26 -22.57
N SER A 502 -10.23 3.09 -23.19
CA SER A 502 -11.52 2.49 -23.56
C SER A 502 -12.43 2.22 -22.36
N ALA A 503 -11.87 1.93 -21.18
CA ALA A 503 -12.65 1.76 -19.95
C ALA A 503 -13.38 3.05 -19.55
N LEU A 504 -12.77 4.22 -19.80
CA LEU A 504 -13.39 5.51 -19.55
C LEU A 504 -14.44 5.86 -20.62
N ALA A 505 -14.21 5.44 -21.87
CA ALA A 505 -15.09 5.73 -23.00
C ALA A 505 -16.50 5.12 -22.84
N ALA A 506 -16.64 4.00 -22.12
CA ALA A 506 -17.91 3.32 -21.89
C ALA A 506 -19.01 4.22 -21.28
N LYS A 507 -18.60 5.19 -20.44
CA LYS A 507 -19.51 6.17 -19.82
C LYS A 507 -19.00 7.62 -19.96
N SER A 508 -18.06 7.88 -20.88
CA SER A 508 -17.40 9.19 -21.04
C SER A 508 -16.89 9.76 -19.71
N LEU A 509 -16.24 8.92 -18.91
CA LEU A 509 -15.82 9.21 -17.55
C LEU A 509 -14.64 10.18 -17.51
N PHE A 510 -14.57 10.97 -16.45
CA PHE A 510 -13.38 11.73 -16.07
C PHE A 510 -12.57 10.93 -15.06
N LEU A 511 -11.25 10.88 -15.23
CA LEU A 511 -10.32 10.26 -14.28
C LEU A 511 -9.25 11.26 -13.90
N THR A 512 -9.04 11.48 -12.60
CA THR A 512 -7.98 12.33 -12.08
C THR A 512 -7.24 11.67 -10.93
N ARG A 513 -5.95 12.02 -10.81
CA ARG A 513 -5.05 11.61 -9.73
C ARG A 513 -4.46 12.85 -9.06
N PRO A 514 -5.20 13.53 -8.16
CA PRO A 514 -4.75 14.79 -7.58
C PRO A 514 -3.73 14.57 -6.45
N THR A 515 -2.98 15.63 -6.13
CA THR A 515 -2.09 15.71 -4.96
C THR A 515 -2.19 17.10 -4.34
N LEU A 516 -2.10 17.18 -3.01
CA LEU A 516 -2.25 18.42 -2.24
C LEU A 516 -1.33 19.53 -2.74
N GLY A 517 -0.09 19.20 -3.11
CA GLY A 517 0.90 20.17 -3.56
C GLY A 517 0.53 20.91 -4.85
N HIS A 518 -0.40 20.38 -5.67
CA HIS A 518 -0.88 21.05 -6.88
C HIS A 518 -2.06 21.99 -6.64
N TYR A 519 -2.69 21.92 -5.45
CA TYR A 519 -3.80 22.80 -5.05
C TYR A 519 -3.37 23.85 -4.01
N ASN A 520 -2.16 23.71 -3.47
CA ASN A 520 -1.56 24.56 -2.45
C ASN A 520 -0.14 24.99 -2.89
N VAL A 521 -0.02 25.60 -4.07
CA VAL A 521 1.28 25.93 -4.67
C VAL A 521 1.86 27.18 -4.01
N THR A 522 1.01 28.19 -3.82
CA THR A 522 1.37 29.49 -3.26
C THR A 522 1.02 29.59 -1.77
N HIS A 523 1.67 30.51 -1.05
CA HIS A 523 1.35 30.77 0.35
C HIS A 523 -0.11 31.22 0.53
N ASP A 524 -0.63 32.04 -0.38
CA ASP A 524 -2.03 32.51 -0.33
C ASP A 524 -3.03 31.37 -0.48
N GLU A 525 -2.77 30.40 -1.37
CA GLU A 525 -3.60 29.20 -1.51
C GLU A 525 -3.56 28.33 -0.24
N ILE A 526 -2.37 28.16 0.35
CA ILE A 526 -2.18 27.45 1.62
C ILE A 526 -3.01 28.13 2.73
N LEU A 527 -2.89 29.45 2.88
CA LEU A 527 -3.65 30.21 3.88
C LEU A 527 -5.16 30.13 3.65
N ALA A 528 -5.61 30.25 2.39
CA ALA A 528 -7.03 30.19 2.05
C ALA A 528 -7.64 28.82 2.37
N ALA A 529 -6.97 27.74 1.99
CA ALA A 529 -7.43 26.38 2.26
C ALA A 529 -7.42 26.07 3.77
N ALA A 530 -6.37 26.46 4.50
CA ALA A 530 -6.31 26.28 5.95
C ALA A 530 -7.41 27.08 6.68
N LYS A 531 -7.67 28.32 6.25
CA LYS A 531 -8.74 29.14 6.79
C LYS A 531 -10.11 28.50 6.61
N ASP A 532 -10.39 27.96 5.43
CA ASP A 532 -11.65 27.26 5.13
C ASP A 532 -11.81 26.02 6.05
N VAL A 533 -10.74 25.23 6.18
CA VAL A 533 -10.73 24.05 7.08
C VAL A 533 -10.99 24.45 8.53
N PHE A 534 -10.25 25.41 9.07
CA PHE A 534 -10.41 25.82 10.47
C PHE A 534 -11.75 26.50 10.73
N ALA A 535 -12.31 27.23 9.77
CA ALA A 535 -13.67 27.78 9.90
C ALA A 535 -14.73 26.67 9.99
N ASN A 536 -14.59 25.61 9.20
CA ASN A 536 -15.51 24.46 9.26
C ASN A 536 -15.32 23.64 10.55
N VAL A 537 -14.11 23.58 11.11
CA VAL A 537 -13.87 23.00 12.45
C VAL A 537 -14.52 23.86 13.53
N ALA A 538 -14.29 25.17 13.53
CA ALA A 538 -14.81 26.08 14.53
C ALA A 538 -16.35 26.19 14.54
N SER A 539 -16.99 26.07 13.37
CA SER A 539 -18.45 26.05 13.24
C SER A 539 -19.08 24.68 13.55
N GLY A 540 -18.27 23.64 13.79
CA GLY A 540 -18.75 22.29 14.09
C GLY A 540 -19.20 21.47 12.87
N VAL A 541 -19.02 22.00 11.65
CA VAL A 541 -19.25 21.24 10.40
C VAL A 541 -18.28 20.07 10.31
N LEU A 542 -17.01 20.29 10.67
CA LEU A 542 -15.99 19.26 10.75
C LEU A 542 -15.66 18.94 12.21
N ARG A 543 -16.10 17.78 12.66
CA ARG A 543 -15.69 17.19 13.95
C ARG A 543 -14.49 16.30 13.72
N VAL A 544 -13.37 16.67 14.35
CA VAL A 544 -12.10 15.95 14.23
C VAL A 544 -12.02 14.88 15.33
N ARG A 545 -12.04 13.61 14.93
CA ARG A 545 -11.89 12.47 15.85
C ARG A 545 -10.43 12.07 15.97
N VAL A 546 -9.90 12.15 17.19
CA VAL A 546 -8.55 11.70 17.53
C VAL A 546 -8.67 10.50 18.46
N ASN A 547 -8.88 9.33 17.86
CA ASN A 547 -9.13 8.10 18.62
C ASN A 547 -7.83 7.39 19.02
N HIS A 548 -6.70 7.76 18.41
CA HIS A 548 -5.42 7.10 18.61
C HIS A 548 -4.31 8.13 18.77
N THR A 549 -3.55 7.98 19.86
CA THR A 549 -2.39 8.81 20.17
C THR A 549 -1.24 7.89 20.56
N TYR A 550 -0.05 8.15 20.01
CA TYR A 550 1.15 7.38 20.31
C TYR A 550 2.29 8.34 20.68
N PRO A 551 3.23 7.96 21.55
CA PRO A 551 4.52 8.66 21.66
C PRO A 551 5.23 8.66 20.30
N LEU A 552 5.97 9.73 19.97
CA LEU A 552 6.74 9.83 18.72
C LEU A 552 7.75 8.68 18.58
N SER A 553 8.37 8.25 19.69
CA SER A 553 9.24 7.08 19.75
C SER A 553 8.56 5.74 19.35
N GLN A 554 7.22 5.70 19.32
CA GLN A 554 6.43 4.55 18.90
C GLN A 554 5.84 4.68 17.48
N ALA A 555 6.40 5.57 16.64
CA ALA A 555 5.96 5.77 15.26
C ALA A 555 5.85 4.47 14.43
N ALA A 556 6.74 3.49 14.67
CA ALA A 556 6.67 2.18 14.03
C ALA A 556 5.40 1.40 14.36
N GLN A 557 4.96 1.44 15.62
CA GLN A 557 3.71 0.80 16.04
C GLN A 557 2.49 1.53 15.45
N ALA A 558 2.52 2.86 15.45
CA ALA A 558 1.45 3.66 14.86
C ALA A 558 1.29 3.39 13.35
N HIS A 559 2.40 3.25 12.61
CA HIS A 559 2.38 2.81 11.22
C HIS A 559 1.78 1.41 11.06
N ALA A 560 2.19 0.45 11.88
CA ALA A 560 1.69 -0.92 11.82
C ALA A 560 0.17 -1.01 12.07
N ASP A 561 -0.36 -0.23 13.02
CA ASP A 561 -1.81 -0.18 13.29
C ASP A 561 -2.59 0.49 12.14
N LEU A 562 -2.02 1.53 11.52
CA LEU A 562 -2.59 2.19 10.34
C LEU A 562 -2.66 1.22 9.14
N GLU A 563 -1.57 0.54 8.81
CA GLU A 563 -1.50 -0.46 7.74
C GLU A 563 -2.40 -1.67 8.02
N GLY A 564 -2.48 -2.08 9.28
CA GLY A 564 -3.36 -3.15 9.76
C GLY A 564 -4.85 -2.77 9.77
N ARG A 565 -5.22 -1.57 9.31
CA ARG A 565 -6.60 -1.06 9.28
C ARG A 565 -7.27 -1.05 10.68
N LYS A 566 -6.46 -0.98 11.76
CA LYS A 566 -6.94 -0.97 13.16
C LYS A 566 -7.33 0.42 13.66
N THR A 567 -7.05 1.45 12.87
CA THR A 567 -7.31 2.83 13.24
C THR A 567 -8.64 3.34 12.69
N THR A 568 -9.19 4.34 13.37
CA THR A 568 -10.36 5.12 12.93
C THR A 568 -10.11 6.61 13.17
N GLY A 569 -10.65 7.46 12.30
CA GLY A 569 -10.40 8.90 12.37
C GLY A 569 -8.91 9.24 12.15
N SER A 570 -8.44 10.27 12.86
CA SER A 570 -7.05 10.72 12.79
C SER A 570 -6.19 10.09 13.88
N VAL A 571 -4.91 9.85 13.54
CA VAL A 571 -3.88 9.35 14.45
C VAL A 571 -2.83 10.43 14.64
N VAL A 572 -2.39 10.63 15.88
CA VAL A 572 -1.41 11.65 16.24
C VAL A 572 -0.23 11.04 16.98
N LEU A 573 0.98 11.51 16.68
CA LEU A 573 2.17 11.26 17.46
C LEU A 573 2.43 12.46 18.39
N ILE A 574 2.78 12.18 19.65
CA ILE A 574 3.12 13.16 20.67
C ILE A 574 4.64 13.13 20.87
N PRO A 575 5.34 14.24 20.55
CA PRO A 575 6.79 14.37 20.77
C PRO A 575 7.21 14.07 22.20
#